data_AF-R7ZB36-F1
#
_entry.id   AF-R7ZB36-F1
#
_cell.length_a   1.000
_cell.length_b   1.000
_cell.length_c   1.000
_cell.angle_alpha   90.00
_cell.angle_beta   90.00
_cell.angle_gamma   90.00
#
_symmetry.space_group_name_H-M   'P 1'
#
loop_
_entity.id
_entity.type
_entity.pdbx_description
1 polymer ?
#
loop_
_entity_poly.entity_id
_entity_poly.type
_entity_poly.pdbx_seq_one_letter_code
_entity_poly.pdbx_strand_id
1 'polypeptide(L)'
;MNDFKTLQLLDKFRLVFVKMGIDYDIMRIILHIKLTMDERKVPTLFNQAKKKEDQKYGYIKSLWIYTLFGLVLIPFIGFGHNYLFQMSIAYAMIIFLIMTSMISDFSSVLLDVRDKSILSTKPITEKTVNAAKFMHIFIYLAYLTIALTTIPLLVGLFNQGIVFFMLTVLELVLINIFIVVLTAILYIVILRFFDGEKLKDIINYVQIGLSLVLMIGYQVLIRSFEFVNFDVVVAFHWWSIFLIPMWFAAPYELLFNGDTTLFTVICSVFSVVIPIVSIWLYVKLIPTFERSLQKLLSTSKSKKKSNNRLKEYLLSFICQTNEERAFYRFASLMMKQEREFKLKVYPSLGFAFVIPFIFIFSVLRTETDDYAVSMSYFTIYFSMLLIPSAVLMLGHSGKYKAAWIYKIFPIKDYTDLKKGSLKAFLIKLYIPLYLVLSMVLCFIYGTRIIPDLLTVFAASCFYTVICYIGFGSHIPFTKPYDEIGNAQGWKSFLLFIPLAILAGLHYFMATRISYGTIIYLIVLVIINFVLWKIVFKRVK
;
A
#
# COMPACT_ATOMS: atom_id res chain seq x y z
N MET A 1 -23.97 0.12 33.79
CA MET A 1 -23.04 -0.18 32.67
C MET A 1 -22.01 0.94 32.69
N ASN A 2 -20.70 0.64 32.69
CA ASN A 2 -19.69 1.71 32.68
C ASN A 2 -19.73 2.39 31.31
N ASP A 3 -20.26 3.61 31.25
CA ASP A 3 -20.35 4.37 30.01
C ASP A 3 -18.95 4.72 29.50
N PHE A 4 -18.73 4.51 28.20
CA PHE A 4 -17.53 5.00 27.54
C PHE A 4 -17.48 6.53 27.64
N LYS A 5 -16.33 7.10 28.03
CA LYS A 5 -16.12 8.57 28.11
C LYS A 5 -16.41 9.27 26.78
N THR A 6 -16.24 8.58 25.65
CA THR A 6 -16.59 9.09 24.31
C THR A 6 -18.07 9.28 24.10
N LEU A 7 -18.92 8.40 24.65
CA LEU A 7 -20.37 8.54 24.57
C LEU A 7 -20.85 9.75 25.40
N GLN A 8 -20.24 9.97 26.56
CA GLN A 8 -20.50 11.16 27.39
C GLN A 8 -20.11 12.47 26.69
N LEU A 9 -19.03 12.46 25.91
CA LEU A 9 -18.67 13.61 25.06
C LEU A 9 -19.69 13.81 23.93
N LEU A 10 -20.15 12.72 23.32
CA LEU A 10 -21.17 12.74 22.26
C LEU A 10 -22.52 13.28 22.77
N ASP A 11 -22.86 13.04 24.04
CA ASP A 11 -24.11 13.50 24.67
C ASP A 11 -24.25 15.03 24.60
N LYS A 12 -23.13 15.79 24.60
CA LYS A 12 -23.12 17.25 24.42
C LYS A 12 -23.57 17.73 23.03
N PHE A 13 -23.47 16.86 22.03
CA PHE A 13 -23.84 17.18 20.64
C PHE A 13 -25.23 16.65 20.25
N ARG A 14 -26.03 16.16 21.21
CA ARG A 14 -27.37 15.59 20.98
C ARG A 14 -28.26 16.48 20.11
N LEU A 15 -28.26 17.79 20.34
CA LEU A 15 -29.09 18.75 19.61
C LEU A 15 -28.79 18.78 18.10
N VAL A 16 -27.54 18.56 17.70
CA VAL A 16 -27.12 18.55 16.29
C VAL A 16 -27.74 17.34 15.58
N PHE A 17 -27.65 16.15 16.20
CA PHE A 17 -28.19 14.92 15.63
C PHE A 17 -29.73 14.96 15.50
N VAL A 18 -30.42 15.46 16.52
CA VAL A 18 -31.89 15.58 16.49
C VAL A 18 -32.34 16.53 15.38
N LYS A 19 -31.65 17.67 15.18
CA LYS A 19 -31.93 18.60 14.07
C LYS A 19 -31.70 17.97 12.69
N MET A 20 -30.81 16.99 12.58
CA MET A 20 -30.57 16.23 11.34
C MET A 20 -31.59 15.10 11.11
N GLY A 21 -32.58 14.92 12.00
CA GLY A 21 -33.59 13.86 11.92
C GLY A 21 -33.04 12.48 12.28
N ILE A 22 -32.01 12.43 13.13
CA ILE A 22 -31.39 11.19 13.64
C ILE A 22 -31.94 10.92 15.05
N ASP A 23 -32.36 9.68 15.31
CA ASP A 23 -32.72 9.23 16.65
C ASP A 23 -31.45 9.01 17.48
N TYR A 24 -31.14 9.96 18.37
CA TYR A 24 -29.91 9.95 19.15
C TYR A 24 -29.84 8.77 20.13
N ASP A 25 -30.96 8.42 20.76
CA ASP A 25 -30.99 7.42 21.82
C ASP A 25 -30.73 6.02 21.22
N ILE A 26 -31.33 5.73 20.06
CA ILE A 26 -31.05 4.51 19.30
C ILE A 26 -29.61 4.51 18.76
N MET A 27 -29.13 5.64 18.23
CA MET A 27 -27.76 5.77 17.73
C MET A 27 -26.73 5.47 18.84
N ARG A 28 -26.94 6.00 20.05
CA ARG A 28 -26.06 5.80 21.22
C ARG A 28 -25.97 4.33 21.61
N ILE A 29 -27.08 3.59 21.58
CA ILE A 29 -27.12 2.14 21.86
C ILE A 29 -26.32 1.37 20.80
N ILE A 30 -26.52 1.67 19.52
CA ILE A 30 -25.78 1.02 18.42
C ILE A 30 -24.28 1.27 18.58
N LEU A 31 -23.89 2.51 18.90
CA LEU A 31 -22.49 2.89 19.13
C LEU A 31 -21.88 2.14 20.31
N HIS A 32 -22.59 2.05 21.43
CA HIS A 32 -22.11 1.32 22.61
C HIS A 32 -21.81 -0.15 22.30
N ILE A 33 -22.72 -0.83 21.59
CA ILE A 33 -22.53 -2.23 21.18
C ILE A 33 -21.32 -2.36 20.25
N LYS A 34 -21.19 -1.47 19.26
CA LYS A 34 -20.07 -1.49 18.31
C LYS A 34 -18.72 -1.28 19.00
N LEU A 35 -18.61 -0.30 19.89
CA LEU A 35 -17.38 -0.05 20.67
C LEU A 35 -17.04 -1.26 21.56
N THR A 36 -18.04 -1.87 22.18
CA THR A 36 -17.84 -3.09 23.00
C THR A 36 -17.35 -4.27 22.16
N MET A 37 -17.85 -4.41 20.93
CA MET A 37 -17.37 -5.46 20.00
C MET A 37 -15.93 -5.22 19.54
N ASP A 38 -15.52 -3.97 19.39
CA ASP A 38 -14.17 -3.63 18.94
C ASP A 38 -13.11 -3.79 20.04
N GLU A 39 -13.45 -3.59 21.32
CA GLU A 39 -12.55 -3.93 22.43
C GLU A 39 -12.14 -5.42 22.43
N ARG A 40 -12.97 -6.27 21.82
CA ARG A 40 -12.73 -7.72 21.69
C ARG A 40 -12.00 -8.09 20.39
N LYS A 41 -11.81 -7.15 19.46
CA LYS A 41 -11.07 -7.38 18.21
C LYS A 41 -9.59 -7.07 18.39
N VAL A 42 -8.74 -7.91 17.81
CA VAL A 42 -7.32 -7.64 17.68
C VAL A 42 -7.10 -6.83 16.39
N PRO A 43 -6.39 -5.69 16.44
CA PRO A 43 -6.12 -4.85 15.26
C PRO A 43 -5.33 -5.57 14.17
N THR A 44 -5.58 -5.25 12.90
CA THR A 44 -5.03 -6.03 11.77
C THR A 44 -3.50 -5.94 11.66
N LEU A 45 -2.87 -4.83 12.05
CA LEU A 45 -1.41 -4.69 12.10
C LEU A 45 -0.74 -5.68 13.07
N PHE A 46 -1.44 -6.08 14.13
CA PHE A 46 -0.95 -7.06 15.12
C PHE A 46 -1.37 -8.50 14.80
N ASN A 47 -2.21 -8.70 13.79
CA ASN A 47 -2.76 -10.00 13.42
C ASN A 47 -1.69 -10.96 12.84
N GLN A 48 -0.45 -10.50 12.68
CA GLN A 48 0.67 -11.29 12.18
C GLN A 48 1.64 -11.76 13.28
N ALA A 49 1.49 -11.36 14.55
CA ALA A 49 2.59 -11.48 15.51
C ALA A 49 2.31 -12.24 16.84
N LYS A 50 1.07 -12.49 17.29
CA LYS A 50 0.86 -13.18 18.59
C LYS A 50 -0.32 -14.14 18.65
N LYS A 51 -0.09 -15.24 19.38
CA LYS A 51 -1.05 -16.28 19.77
C LYS A 51 -2.32 -15.68 20.38
N LYS A 52 -3.45 -16.36 20.10
CA LYS A 52 -4.76 -16.23 20.75
C LYS A 52 -4.67 -16.50 22.25
N GLU A 53 -4.29 -15.52 23.04
CA GLU A 53 -4.64 -15.46 24.46
C GLU A 53 -5.48 -14.21 24.72
N ASP A 54 -6.41 -14.32 25.65
CA ASP A 54 -7.44 -13.34 26.02
C ASP A 54 -6.87 -11.93 26.29
N GLN A 55 -6.66 -11.15 25.23
CA GLN A 55 -6.22 -9.76 25.35
C GLN A 55 -7.42 -8.83 25.40
N LYS A 56 -7.97 -8.69 26.61
CA LYS A 56 -8.71 -7.49 27.01
C LYS A 56 -7.80 -6.28 26.71
N TYR A 57 -8.26 -5.30 25.93
CA TYR A 57 -7.53 -4.10 25.48
C TYR A 57 -6.59 -4.21 24.25
N GLY A 58 -6.82 -5.16 23.34
CA GLY A 58 -6.01 -5.31 22.11
C GLY A 58 -5.90 -4.05 21.24
N TYR A 59 -7.00 -3.28 21.09
CA TYR A 59 -7.00 -2.05 20.29
C TYR A 59 -6.15 -0.92 20.89
N ILE A 60 -6.39 -0.55 22.15
CA ILE A 60 -5.66 0.53 22.82
C ILE A 60 -4.15 0.21 22.90
N LYS A 61 -3.79 -1.05 23.12
CA LYS A 61 -2.39 -1.47 23.14
C LYS A 61 -1.71 -1.33 21.79
N SER A 62 -2.45 -1.49 20.69
CA SER A 62 -1.91 -1.30 19.34
C SER A 62 -1.64 0.16 18.99
N LEU A 63 -2.34 1.11 19.62
CA LEU A 63 -2.19 2.54 19.35
C LEU A 63 -0.78 3.06 19.67
N TRP A 64 -0.04 2.40 20.57
CA TRP A 64 1.34 2.76 20.92
C TRP A 64 2.30 2.80 19.73
N ILE A 65 2.11 1.95 18.71
CA ILE A 65 2.98 1.97 17.53
C ILE A 65 2.79 3.25 16.71
N TYR A 66 1.57 3.79 16.70
CA TYR A 66 1.24 5.04 16.03
C TYR A 66 1.82 6.24 16.78
N THR A 67 1.89 6.19 18.10
CA THR A 67 2.61 7.18 18.90
C THR A 67 4.10 7.21 18.57
N LEU A 68 4.73 6.05 18.35
CA LEU A 68 6.12 5.99 17.90
C LEU A 68 6.29 6.61 16.50
N PHE A 69 5.39 6.32 15.56
CA PHE A 69 5.40 6.98 14.25
C PHE A 69 5.19 8.49 14.36
N GLY A 70 4.42 8.94 15.35
CA GLY A 70 4.20 10.35 15.66
C GLY A 70 5.49 11.12 15.95
N LEU A 71 6.51 10.47 16.53
CA LEU A 71 7.79 11.13 16.82
C LEU A 71 8.48 11.68 15.56
N VAL A 72 8.29 11.03 14.40
CA VAL A 72 8.86 11.48 13.13
C VAL A 72 8.26 12.81 12.66
N LEU A 73 7.07 13.18 13.15
CA LEU A 73 6.39 14.44 12.80
C LEU A 73 6.92 15.65 13.59
N ILE A 74 7.69 15.42 14.67
CA ILE A 74 8.18 16.48 15.56
C ILE A 74 8.99 17.56 14.82
N PRO A 75 9.98 17.21 13.95
CA PRO A 75 10.75 18.22 13.22
C PRO A 75 9.89 19.15 12.36
N PHE A 76 8.80 18.62 11.79
CA PHE A 76 7.95 19.33 10.85
C PHE A 76 6.88 20.20 11.54
N ILE A 77 6.34 19.74 12.67
CA ILE A 77 5.31 20.47 13.41
C ILE A 77 5.94 21.45 14.42
N GLY A 78 7.10 21.11 14.99
CA GLY A 78 7.66 21.79 16.15
C GLY A 78 8.71 22.87 15.87
N PHE A 79 9.41 22.85 14.73
CA PHE A 79 10.64 23.64 14.53
C PHE A 79 10.69 24.44 13.22
N GLY A 80 9.52 24.76 12.65
CA GLY A 80 9.42 25.39 11.35
C GLY A 80 9.27 26.90 11.30
N HIS A 81 9.99 27.51 10.35
CA HIS A 81 9.74 28.87 9.87
C HIS A 81 8.99 28.88 8.52
N ASN A 82 9.25 27.86 7.68
CA ASN A 82 8.56 27.64 6.41
C ASN A 82 7.33 26.74 6.62
N TYR A 83 6.20 27.36 7.03
CA TYR A 83 5.02 26.61 7.44
C TYR A 83 4.42 25.80 6.31
N LEU A 84 4.30 26.37 5.11
CA LEU A 84 3.71 25.65 3.97
C LEU A 84 4.46 24.34 3.69
N PHE A 85 5.79 24.37 3.63
CA PHE A 85 6.59 23.18 3.36
C PHE A 85 6.44 22.10 4.44
N GLN A 86 6.69 22.49 5.69
CA GLN A 86 6.78 21.54 6.78
C GLN A 86 5.42 20.94 7.13
N MET A 87 4.38 21.78 7.19
CA MET A 87 3.03 21.32 7.45
C MET A 87 2.48 20.49 6.29
N SER A 88 2.86 20.77 5.03
CA SER A 88 2.47 19.93 3.89
C SER A 88 3.05 18.52 4.01
N ILE A 89 4.31 18.38 4.41
CA ILE A 89 4.91 17.05 4.65
C ILE A 89 4.24 16.36 5.84
N ALA A 90 4.05 17.07 6.95
CA ALA A 90 3.39 16.51 8.14
C ALA A 90 1.97 16.02 7.81
N TYR A 91 1.17 16.83 7.14
CA TYR A 91 -0.19 16.46 6.73
C TYR A 91 -0.21 15.36 5.67
N ALA A 92 0.77 15.31 4.76
CA ALA A 92 0.89 14.20 3.80
C ALA A 92 1.07 12.86 4.53
N MET A 93 1.96 12.83 5.54
CA MET A 93 2.19 11.65 6.36
C MET A 93 0.97 11.28 7.19
N ILE A 94 0.31 12.25 7.83
CA ILE A 94 -0.89 12.05 8.65
C ILE A 94 -2.05 11.52 7.80
N ILE A 95 -2.39 12.21 6.70
CA ILE A 95 -3.47 11.80 5.78
C ILE A 95 -3.22 10.38 5.27
N PHE A 96 -1.98 10.06 4.89
CA PHE A 96 -1.64 8.74 4.40
C PHE A 96 -1.83 7.64 5.44
N LEU A 97 -1.30 7.84 6.65
CA LEU A 97 -1.36 6.83 7.71
C LEU A 97 -2.81 6.56 8.13
N ILE A 98 -3.59 7.63 8.31
CA ILE A 98 -5.01 7.56 8.66
C ILE A 98 -5.79 6.87 7.54
N MET A 99 -5.61 7.29 6.27
CA MET A 99 -6.34 6.71 5.14
C MET A 99 -6.00 5.23 4.93
N THR A 100 -4.74 4.86 5.09
CA THR A 100 -4.29 3.45 4.96
C THR A 100 -4.87 2.58 6.06
N SER A 101 -4.83 3.03 7.32
CA SER A 101 -5.47 2.30 8.42
C SER A 101 -6.98 2.21 8.21
N MET A 102 -7.62 3.29 7.77
CA MET A 102 -9.06 3.29 7.52
C MET A 102 -9.45 2.24 6.46
N ILE A 103 -8.77 2.21 5.31
CA ILE A 103 -9.12 1.27 4.24
C ILE A 103 -8.88 -0.17 4.67
N SER A 104 -7.83 -0.43 5.46
CA SER A 104 -7.45 -1.77 5.89
C SER A 104 -8.34 -2.32 7.02
N ASP A 105 -8.59 -1.53 8.07
CA ASP A 105 -9.35 -1.95 9.25
C ASP A 105 -10.87 -1.82 9.02
N PHE A 106 -11.32 -0.72 8.42
CA PHE A 106 -12.75 -0.38 8.33
C PHE A 106 -13.46 -0.95 7.13
N SER A 107 -12.76 -1.50 6.13
CA SER A 107 -13.40 -2.28 5.08
C SER A 107 -14.29 -3.38 5.67
N SER A 108 -13.83 -4.06 6.72
CA SER A 108 -14.58 -5.16 7.34
C SER A 108 -15.81 -4.70 8.12
N VAL A 109 -15.75 -3.50 8.71
CA VAL A 109 -16.81 -2.92 9.56
C VAL A 109 -17.85 -2.19 8.71
N LEU A 110 -17.41 -1.42 7.73
CA LEU A 110 -18.28 -0.63 6.85
C LEU A 110 -19.09 -1.52 5.90
N LEU A 111 -18.56 -2.69 5.56
CA LEU A 111 -19.18 -3.66 4.66
C LEU A 111 -19.80 -4.86 5.39
N ASP A 112 -19.90 -4.81 6.72
CA ASP A 112 -20.56 -5.86 7.48
C ASP A 112 -22.07 -5.80 7.24
N VAL A 113 -22.56 -6.70 6.39
CA VAL A 113 -23.99 -6.84 6.08
C VAL A 113 -24.77 -7.57 7.18
N ARG A 114 -24.10 -8.18 8.17
CA ARG A 114 -24.77 -8.90 9.28
C ARG A 114 -25.60 -7.96 10.13
N ASP A 115 -25.09 -6.75 10.38
CA ASP A 115 -25.81 -5.71 11.12
C ASP A 115 -27.09 -5.33 10.38
N LYS A 116 -27.05 -5.31 9.04
CA LYS A 116 -28.22 -4.96 8.21
C LYS A 116 -29.31 -6.01 8.32
N SER A 117 -28.99 -7.30 8.29
CA SER A 117 -30.01 -8.36 8.44
C SER A 117 -30.70 -8.34 9.81
N ILE A 118 -30.04 -7.83 10.85
CA ILE A 118 -30.60 -7.72 12.20
C ILE A 118 -31.37 -6.40 12.36
N LEU A 119 -30.73 -5.27 12.05
CA LEU A 119 -31.27 -3.93 12.27
C LEU A 119 -32.42 -3.58 11.32
N SER A 120 -32.45 -4.14 10.10
CA SER A 120 -33.54 -3.89 9.13
C SER A 120 -34.89 -4.48 9.54
N THR A 121 -34.90 -5.40 10.51
CA THR A 121 -36.13 -5.96 11.09
C THR A 121 -36.74 -5.10 12.19
N LYS A 122 -36.05 -4.03 12.59
CA LYS A 122 -36.47 -3.10 13.64
C LYS A 122 -36.97 -1.79 13.02
N PRO A 123 -37.87 -1.04 13.69
CA PRO A 123 -38.37 0.24 13.21
C PRO A 123 -37.33 1.36 13.39
N ILE A 124 -36.15 1.21 12.77
CA ILE A 124 -35.03 2.14 12.86
C ILE A 124 -34.83 2.77 11.48
N THR A 125 -34.74 4.09 11.41
CA THR A 125 -34.50 4.79 10.15
C THR A 125 -33.08 4.51 9.63
N GLU A 126 -32.94 4.34 8.31
CA GLU A 126 -31.62 4.13 7.67
C GLU A 126 -30.64 5.27 7.96
N LYS A 127 -31.16 6.50 8.11
CA LYS A 127 -30.39 7.68 8.52
C LYS A 127 -29.70 7.48 9.87
N THR A 128 -30.40 6.91 10.85
CA THR A 128 -29.87 6.66 12.20
C THR A 128 -28.80 5.57 12.20
N VAL A 129 -29.02 4.49 11.44
CA VAL A 129 -28.02 3.42 11.30
C VAL A 129 -26.73 3.93 10.65
N ASN A 130 -26.84 4.75 9.61
CA ASN A 130 -25.67 5.32 8.93
C ASN A 130 -24.97 6.39 9.76
N ALA A 131 -25.70 7.20 10.52
CA ALA A 131 -25.11 8.11 11.50
C ALA A 131 -24.31 7.36 12.58
N ALA A 132 -24.85 6.24 13.09
CA ALA A 132 -24.13 5.39 14.04
C ALA A 132 -22.84 4.80 13.42
N LYS A 133 -22.90 4.31 12.17
CA LYS A 133 -21.70 3.83 11.47
C LYS A 133 -20.67 4.95 11.27
N PHE A 134 -21.10 6.14 10.82
CA PHE A 134 -20.21 7.29 10.63
C PHE A 134 -19.53 7.70 11.93
N MET A 135 -20.30 7.85 13.02
CA MET A 135 -19.74 8.23 14.32
C MET A 135 -18.82 7.15 14.89
N HIS A 136 -19.12 5.87 14.69
CA HIS A 136 -18.25 4.77 15.10
C HIS A 136 -16.88 4.87 14.42
N ILE A 137 -16.87 5.10 13.11
CA ILE A 137 -15.64 5.30 12.32
C ILE A 137 -14.91 6.56 12.78
N PHE A 138 -15.62 7.67 12.93
CA PHE A 138 -15.04 8.95 13.32
C PHE A 138 -14.35 8.88 14.69
N ILE A 139 -14.98 8.25 15.69
CA ILE A 139 -14.39 8.05 17.03
C ILE A 139 -13.08 7.26 16.93
N TYR A 140 -13.04 6.20 16.13
CA TYR A 140 -11.82 5.42 15.93
C TYR A 140 -10.72 6.26 15.29
N LEU A 141 -11.02 6.99 14.21
CA LEU A 141 -10.02 7.81 13.54
C LEU A 141 -9.53 8.93 14.45
N ALA A 142 -10.41 9.51 15.27
CA ALA A 142 -10.03 10.47 16.28
C ALA A 142 -9.02 9.86 17.27
N TYR A 143 -9.24 8.64 17.75
CA TYR A 143 -8.26 7.96 18.62
C TYR A 143 -6.92 7.71 17.95
N LEU A 144 -6.92 7.26 16.69
CA LEU A 144 -5.70 7.03 15.93
C LEU A 144 -4.95 8.35 15.70
N THR A 145 -5.66 9.40 15.26
CA THR A 145 -5.09 10.72 15.02
C THR A 145 -4.52 11.31 16.30
N ILE A 146 -5.24 11.24 17.41
CA ILE A 146 -4.74 11.66 18.73
C ILE A 146 -3.47 10.88 19.08
N ALA A 147 -3.46 9.55 18.96
CA ALA A 147 -2.28 8.74 19.26
C ALA A 147 -1.06 9.14 18.41
N LEU A 148 -1.28 9.50 17.15
CA LEU A 148 -0.24 9.92 16.20
C LEU A 148 0.27 11.34 16.47
N THR A 149 -0.62 12.30 16.75
CA THR A 149 -0.28 13.73 16.77
C THR A 149 -0.10 14.32 18.15
N THR A 150 -0.46 13.63 19.25
CA THR A 150 -0.37 14.19 20.62
C THR A 150 1.02 14.70 20.95
N ILE A 151 2.08 13.90 20.75
CA ILE A 151 3.44 14.33 21.08
C ILE A 151 3.90 15.51 20.20
N PRO A 152 3.79 15.43 18.86
CA PRO A 152 4.10 16.59 17.99
C PRO A 152 3.30 17.85 18.32
N LEU A 153 2.02 17.72 18.64
CA LEU A 153 1.16 18.85 19.00
C LEU A 153 1.60 19.52 20.29
N LEU A 154 2.01 18.74 21.30
CA LEU A 154 2.54 19.29 22.55
C LEU A 154 3.84 20.05 22.28
N VAL A 155 4.73 19.51 21.46
CA VAL A 155 5.96 20.23 21.07
C VAL A 155 5.63 21.51 20.30
N GLY A 156 4.69 21.46 19.35
CA GLY A 156 4.22 22.63 18.61
C GLY A 156 3.58 23.70 19.51
N LEU A 157 2.84 23.29 20.55
CA LEU A 157 2.26 24.22 21.53
C LEU A 157 3.34 25.01 22.27
N PHE A 158 4.41 24.35 22.73
CA PHE A 158 5.48 25.00 23.48
C PHE A 158 6.39 25.85 22.60
N ASN A 159 6.60 25.46 21.33
CA ASN A 159 7.52 26.17 20.43
C ASN A 159 6.85 27.27 19.60
N GLN A 160 5.62 27.07 19.14
CA GLN A 160 4.92 27.96 18.19
C GLN A 160 3.67 28.63 18.78
N GLY A 161 3.28 28.27 20.00
CA GLY A 161 2.24 28.94 20.77
C GLY A 161 0.83 28.38 20.60
N ILE A 162 -0.12 28.98 21.35
CA ILE A 162 -1.49 28.46 21.49
C ILE A 162 -2.33 28.58 20.22
N VAL A 163 -2.11 29.63 19.42
CA VAL A 163 -2.86 29.85 18.17
C VAL A 163 -2.54 28.76 17.16
N PHE A 164 -1.26 28.40 17.01
CA PHE A 164 -0.81 27.31 16.15
C PHE A 164 -1.40 25.97 16.59
N PHE A 165 -1.42 25.71 17.90
CA PHE A 165 -2.04 24.52 18.47
C PHE A 165 -3.54 24.42 18.12
N MET A 166 -4.30 25.50 18.35
CA MET A 166 -5.75 25.52 18.07
C MET A 166 -6.05 25.34 16.58
N LEU A 167 -5.27 25.99 15.71
CA LEU A 167 -5.39 25.82 14.26
C LEU A 167 -5.12 24.37 13.85
N THR A 168 -4.08 23.74 14.41
CA THR A 168 -3.74 22.34 14.11
C THR A 168 -4.80 21.38 14.59
N VAL A 169 -5.37 21.59 15.78
CA VAL A 169 -6.50 20.77 16.25
C VAL A 169 -7.71 20.90 15.33
N LEU A 170 -8.04 22.12 14.89
CA LEU A 170 -9.14 22.36 13.94
C LEU A 170 -8.90 21.65 12.60
N GLU A 171 -7.73 21.84 11.99
CA GLU A 171 -7.38 21.22 10.71
C GLU A 171 -7.35 19.69 10.80
N LEU A 172 -6.86 19.11 11.91
CA LEU A 172 -6.92 17.67 12.12
C LEU A 172 -8.36 17.13 12.19
N VAL A 173 -9.29 17.88 12.79
CA VAL A 173 -10.71 17.51 12.79
C VAL A 173 -11.27 17.53 11.37
N LEU A 174 -10.98 18.59 10.60
CA LEU A 174 -11.41 18.72 9.20
C LEU A 174 -10.84 17.61 8.31
N ILE A 175 -9.56 17.27 8.48
CA ILE A 175 -8.89 16.15 7.79
C ILE A 175 -9.59 14.83 8.12
N ASN A 176 -9.88 14.56 9.39
CA ASN A 176 -10.57 13.32 9.78
C ASN A 176 -11.95 13.22 9.10
N ILE A 177 -12.74 14.29 9.12
CA ILE A 177 -14.04 14.35 8.43
C ILE A 177 -13.86 14.08 6.93
N PHE A 178 -12.91 14.76 6.29
CA PHE A 178 -12.63 14.62 4.87
C PHE A 178 -12.27 13.18 4.50
N ILE A 179 -11.39 12.53 5.27
CA ILE A 179 -10.96 11.14 5.04
C ILE A 179 -12.14 10.16 5.19
N VAL A 180 -12.99 10.32 6.22
CA VAL A 180 -14.16 9.44 6.40
C VAL A 180 -15.10 9.52 5.21
N VAL A 181 -15.36 10.73 4.72
CA VAL A 181 -16.25 10.92 3.58
C VAL A 181 -15.60 10.39 2.30
N LEU A 182 -14.34 10.74 2.04
CA LEU A 182 -13.63 10.34 0.83
C LEU A 182 -13.59 8.82 0.68
N THR A 183 -13.31 8.11 1.77
CA THR A 183 -13.31 6.64 1.80
C THR A 183 -14.72 6.06 1.66
N ALA A 184 -15.75 6.69 2.24
CA ALA A 184 -17.13 6.27 2.01
C ALA A 184 -17.52 6.40 0.53
N ILE A 185 -17.17 7.50 -0.13
CA ILE A 185 -17.39 7.70 -1.58
C ILE A 185 -16.64 6.63 -2.37
N LEU A 186 -15.38 6.39 -2.05
CA LEU A 186 -14.56 5.35 -2.66
C LEU A 186 -15.26 3.98 -2.55
N TYR A 187 -15.77 3.61 -1.37
CA TYR A 187 -16.53 2.36 -1.21
C TYR A 187 -17.81 2.34 -2.04
N ILE A 188 -18.58 3.44 -2.08
CA ILE A 188 -19.79 3.53 -2.93
C ILE A 188 -19.44 3.29 -4.40
N VAL A 189 -18.38 3.93 -4.90
CA VAL A 189 -17.91 3.75 -6.27
C VAL A 189 -17.55 2.29 -6.53
N ILE A 190 -16.80 1.65 -5.63
CA ILE A 190 -16.44 0.23 -5.78
C ILE A 190 -17.70 -0.65 -5.78
N LEU A 191 -18.62 -0.45 -4.84
CA LEU A 191 -19.86 -1.21 -4.73
C LEU A 191 -20.79 -1.02 -5.94
N ARG A 192 -20.71 0.14 -6.61
CA ARG A 192 -21.49 0.41 -7.82
C ARG A 192 -21.10 -0.52 -8.97
N PHE A 193 -19.80 -0.78 -9.11
CA PHE A 193 -19.22 -1.53 -10.23
C PHE A 193 -18.94 -3.01 -9.94
N PHE A 194 -18.92 -3.43 -8.67
CA PHE A 194 -18.41 -4.76 -8.31
C PHE A 194 -19.24 -5.50 -7.24
N ASP A 195 -19.39 -6.82 -7.43
CA ASP A 195 -20.14 -7.72 -6.55
C ASP A 195 -19.33 -8.16 -5.31
N GLY A 196 -19.99 -8.75 -4.31
CA GLY A 196 -19.42 -8.95 -2.98
C GLY A 196 -18.16 -9.80 -2.86
N GLU A 197 -18.00 -10.84 -3.68
CA GLU A 197 -16.73 -11.61 -3.71
C GLU A 197 -15.57 -10.79 -4.30
N LYS A 198 -15.85 -9.98 -5.32
CA LYS A 198 -14.85 -9.09 -5.95
C LYS A 198 -14.56 -7.87 -5.10
N LEU A 199 -15.51 -7.43 -4.27
CA LEU A 199 -15.34 -6.26 -3.42
C LEU A 199 -14.11 -6.38 -2.52
N LYS A 200 -13.98 -7.51 -1.81
CA LYS A 200 -12.83 -7.75 -0.93
C LYS A 200 -11.51 -7.73 -1.69
N ASP A 201 -11.50 -8.23 -2.93
CA ASP A 201 -10.32 -8.20 -3.79
C ASP A 201 -10.00 -6.77 -4.27
N ILE A 202 -11.02 -5.96 -4.58
CA ILE A 202 -10.85 -4.61 -5.11
C ILE A 202 -10.41 -3.63 -4.05
N ILE A 203 -10.86 -3.80 -2.82
CA ILE A 203 -10.36 -3.01 -1.70
C ILE A 203 -8.84 -3.21 -1.54
N ASN A 204 -8.36 -4.44 -1.71
CA ASN A 204 -6.91 -4.69 -1.73
C ASN A 204 -6.23 -3.99 -2.91
N TYR A 205 -6.83 -4.01 -4.11
CA TYR A 205 -6.28 -3.30 -5.27
C TYR A 205 -6.25 -1.77 -5.07
N VAL A 206 -7.26 -1.21 -4.41
CA VAL A 206 -7.28 0.21 -4.06
C VAL A 206 -6.23 0.52 -3.00
N GLN A 207 -6.01 -0.34 -2.02
CA GLN A 207 -4.92 -0.19 -1.04
C GLN A 207 -3.54 -0.24 -1.71
N ILE A 208 -3.35 -1.14 -2.68
CA ILE A 208 -2.15 -1.21 -3.53
C ILE A 208 -1.98 0.11 -4.29
N GLY A 209 -3.04 0.59 -4.95
CA GLY A 209 -3.03 1.85 -5.69
C GLY A 209 -2.71 3.06 -4.81
N LEU A 210 -3.32 3.16 -3.63
CA LEU A 210 -3.08 4.23 -2.67
C LEU A 210 -1.61 4.25 -2.21
N SER A 211 -1.02 3.07 -1.98
CA SER A 211 0.39 2.96 -1.59
C SER A 211 1.33 3.48 -2.70
N LEU A 212 0.98 3.26 -3.98
CA LEU A 212 1.73 3.81 -5.12
C LEU A 212 1.54 5.31 -5.26
N VAL A 213 0.30 5.79 -5.13
CA VAL A 213 -0.02 7.21 -5.14
C VAL A 213 0.73 7.94 -4.04
N LEU A 214 0.90 7.37 -2.85
CA LEU A 214 1.74 7.95 -1.81
C LEU A 214 3.19 8.08 -2.27
N MET A 215 3.79 6.98 -2.74
CA MET A 215 5.20 6.96 -3.07
C MET A 215 5.54 8.00 -4.14
N ILE A 216 4.65 8.17 -5.13
CA ILE A 216 4.76 9.21 -6.16
C ILE A 216 4.43 10.59 -5.55
N GLY A 217 3.33 10.69 -4.81
CA GLY A 217 2.79 11.94 -4.28
C GLY A 217 3.74 12.64 -3.33
N TYR A 218 4.43 11.90 -2.46
CA TYR A 218 5.45 12.46 -1.57
C TYR A 218 6.65 13.03 -2.35
N GLN A 219 7.09 12.33 -3.39
CA GLN A 219 8.16 12.82 -4.28
C GLN A 219 7.73 14.08 -5.03
N VAL A 220 6.51 14.09 -5.58
CA VAL A 220 5.93 15.25 -6.26
C VAL A 220 5.77 16.44 -5.30
N LEU A 221 5.35 16.18 -4.06
CA LEU A 221 5.25 17.20 -3.00
C LEU A 221 6.62 17.78 -2.64
N ILE A 222 7.65 16.97 -2.37
CA ILE A 222 8.99 17.52 -2.11
C ILE A 222 9.48 18.32 -3.32
N ARG A 223 9.19 17.85 -4.53
CA ARG A 223 9.61 18.52 -5.77
C ARG A 223 8.89 19.83 -6.06
N SER A 224 7.71 20.09 -5.48
CA SER A 224 7.06 21.40 -5.63
C SER A 224 7.77 22.51 -4.84
N PHE A 225 8.77 22.16 -4.04
CA PHE A 225 9.57 23.11 -3.27
C PHE A 225 10.99 23.21 -3.84
N GLU A 226 11.42 24.42 -4.17
CA GLU A 226 12.79 24.71 -4.54
C GLU A 226 13.59 25.09 -3.29
N PHE A 227 14.77 24.51 -3.14
CA PHE A 227 15.69 24.83 -2.06
C PHE A 227 16.70 25.83 -2.62
N VAL A 228 16.55 27.12 -2.27
CA VAL A 228 17.48 28.18 -2.66
C VAL A 228 18.02 28.81 -1.40
N ASN A 229 19.32 28.66 -1.13
CA ASN A 229 19.99 29.26 0.03
C ASN A 229 19.34 28.95 1.39
N PHE A 230 18.85 27.71 1.59
CA PHE A 230 18.09 27.27 2.79
C PHE A 230 16.72 27.92 2.98
N ASP A 231 16.34 28.88 2.14
CA ASP A 231 14.98 29.36 2.01
C ASP A 231 14.22 28.43 1.04
N VAL A 232 13.01 28.06 1.47
CA VAL A 232 12.13 27.23 0.68
C VAL A 232 11.21 28.15 -0.09
N VAL A 233 11.54 28.40 -1.36
CA VAL A 233 10.69 29.21 -2.25
C VAL A 233 9.68 28.28 -2.91
N VAL A 234 8.41 28.68 -2.85
CA VAL A 234 7.31 27.93 -3.48
C VAL A 234 7.29 28.27 -4.97
N ALA A 235 7.72 27.33 -5.81
CA ALA A 235 7.53 27.43 -7.25
C ALA A 235 6.09 27.04 -7.58
N PHE A 236 5.24 28.04 -7.81
CA PHE A 236 3.83 27.78 -8.10
C PHE A 236 3.66 27.13 -9.47
N HIS A 237 3.13 25.90 -9.47
CA HIS A 237 2.62 25.24 -10.66
C HIS A 237 1.13 24.96 -10.52
N TRP A 238 0.38 25.02 -11.63
CA TRP A 238 -1.07 24.79 -11.64
C TRP A 238 -1.46 23.39 -11.09
N TRP A 239 -0.57 22.39 -11.24
CA TRP A 239 -0.81 21.04 -10.75
C TRP A 239 -0.65 20.91 -9.23
N SER A 240 0.01 21.87 -8.56
CA SER A 240 0.16 21.90 -7.09
C SER A 240 -1.18 21.92 -6.38
N ILE A 241 -2.24 22.43 -7.02
CA ILE A 241 -3.59 22.43 -6.44
C ILE A 241 -4.16 21.03 -6.18
N PHE A 242 -3.65 19.98 -6.84
CA PHE A 242 -4.10 18.60 -6.61
C PHE A 242 -3.44 17.94 -5.39
N LEU A 243 -2.46 18.60 -4.78
CA LEU A 243 -1.78 18.11 -3.58
C LEU A 243 -2.59 18.48 -2.34
N ILE A 244 -3.53 17.61 -1.99
CA ILE A 244 -4.41 17.74 -0.81
C ILE A 244 -3.69 18.21 0.47
N PRO A 245 -2.49 17.71 0.83
CA PRO A 245 -1.80 18.17 2.05
C PRO A 245 -1.48 19.68 2.05
N MET A 246 -1.25 20.29 0.89
CA MET A 246 -1.00 21.73 0.79
C MET A 246 -2.24 22.56 1.13
N TRP A 247 -3.45 22.03 0.92
CA TRP A 247 -4.68 22.73 1.31
C TRP A 247 -4.68 22.97 2.82
N PHE A 248 -4.37 21.93 3.59
CA PHE A 248 -4.35 21.97 5.06
C PHE A 248 -3.11 22.69 5.62
N ALA A 249 -2.05 22.88 4.83
CA ALA A 249 -0.85 23.62 5.23
C ALA A 249 -0.92 25.13 4.94
N ALA A 250 -1.65 25.55 3.90
CA ALA A 250 -1.74 26.94 3.48
C ALA A 250 -2.29 27.93 4.56
N PRO A 251 -3.24 27.54 5.43
CA PRO A 251 -3.74 28.43 6.50
C PRO A 251 -2.64 28.94 7.44
N TYR A 252 -1.57 28.16 7.62
CA TYR A 252 -0.46 28.56 8.48
C TYR A 252 0.37 29.67 7.84
N GLU A 253 0.64 29.55 6.54
CA GLU A 253 1.38 30.57 5.79
C GLU A 253 0.59 31.89 5.72
N LEU A 254 -0.73 31.79 5.53
CA LEU A 254 -1.64 32.94 5.50
C LEU A 254 -1.70 33.68 6.85
N LEU A 255 -1.79 32.94 7.96
CA LEU A 255 -2.01 33.50 9.30
C LEU A 255 -0.73 33.96 10.00
N PHE A 256 0.37 33.20 9.87
CA PHE A 256 1.62 33.48 10.59
C PHE A 256 2.62 34.30 9.77
N ASN A 257 2.73 34.01 8.47
CA ASN A 257 3.68 34.71 7.59
C ASN A 257 3.01 35.83 6.77
N GLY A 258 1.68 35.92 6.79
CA GLY A 258 0.93 36.97 6.08
C GLY A 258 0.98 36.85 4.56
N ASP A 259 1.31 35.66 4.02
CA ASP A 259 1.35 35.45 2.57
C ASP A 259 -0.06 35.43 1.98
N THR A 260 -0.40 36.46 1.22
CA THR A 260 -1.69 36.59 0.54
C THR A 260 -1.62 36.18 -0.93
N THR A 261 -0.64 35.38 -1.35
CA THR A 261 -0.62 34.85 -2.72
C THR A 261 -1.92 34.10 -3.05
N LEU A 262 -2.37 34.22 -4.31
CA LEU A 262 -3.62 33.61 -4.77
C LEU A 262 -3.68 32.11 -4.47
N PHE A 263 -2.56 31.40 -4.60
CA PHE A 263 -2.48 29.98 -4.31
C PHE A 263 -2.72 29.67 -2.83
N THR A 264 -2.05 30.38 -1.92
CA THR A 264 -2.19 30.21 -0.47
C THR A 264 -3.62 30.50 -0.02
N VAL A 265 -4.25 31.54 -0.57
CA VAL A 265 -5.65 31.88 -0.29
C VAL A 265 -6.60 30.78 -0.79
N ILE A 266 -6.47 30.32 -2.04
CA ILE A 266 -7.33 29.26 -2.60
C ILE A 266 -7.18 27.95 -1.79
N CYS A 267 -5.94 27.56 -1.47
CA CYS A 267 -5.66 26.36 -0.69
C CYS A 267 -6.25 26.44 0.73
N SER A 268 -6.17 27.60 1.38
CA SER A 268 -6.77 27.83 2.69
C SER A 268 -8.30 27.78 2.65
N VAL A 269 -8.92 28.31 1.58
CA VAL A 269 -10.36 28.16 1.37
C VAL A 269 -10.73 26.68 1.17
N PHE A 270 -9.90 25.92 0.45
CA PHE A 270 -10.12 24.49 0.22
C PHE A 270 -10.03 23.66 1.50
N SER A 271 -9.15 23.99 2.45
CA SER A 271 -9.04 23.26 3.73
C SER A 271 -10.34 23.25 4.52
N VAL A 272 -11.14 24.32 4.41
CA VAL A 272 -12.41 24.45 5.13
C VAL A 272 -13.60 24.03 4.27
N VAL A 273 -13.70 24.54 3.04
CA VAL A 273 -14.89 24.36 2.18
C VAL A 273 -15.03 22.91 1.74
N ILE A 274 -13.94 22.24 1.33
CA ILE A 274 -14.02 20.89 0.76
C ILE A 274 -14.48 19.87 1.82
N PRO A 275 -13.97 19.85 3.07
CA PRO A 275 -14.49 18.95 4.10
C PRO A 275 -15.97 19.17 4.42
N ILE A 276 -16.44 20.42 4.45
CA ILE A 276 -17.86 20.75 4.70
C ILE A 276 -18.74 20.25 3.53
N VAL A 277 -18.36 20.57 2.29
CA VAL A 277 -19.06 20.09 1.08
C VAL A 277 -19.06 18.57 1.01
N SER A 278 -17.99 17.92 1.48
CA SER A 278 -17.89 16.47 1.56
C SER A 278 -19.00 15.89 2.45
N ILE A 279 -19.26 16.44 3.63
CA ILE A 279 -20.37 15.99 4.50
C ILE A 279 -21.72 16.05 3.76
N TRP A 280 -22.00 17.17 3.08
CA TRP A 280 -23.23 17.32 2.31
C TRP A 280 -23.35 16.26 1.21
N LEU A 281 -22.26 16.03 0.47
CA LEU A 281 -22.19 15.02 -0.58
C LEU A 281 -22.38 13.60 -0.02
N TYR A 282 -21.80 13.30 1.14
CA TYR A 282 -22.00 12.01 1.83
C TYR A 282 -23.47 11.78 2.14
N VAL A 283 -24.15 12.75 2.76
CA VAL A 283 -25.58 12.65 3.09
C VAL A 283 -26.42 12.37 1.83
N LYS A 284 -26.11 13.04 0.71
CA LYS A 284 -26.79 12.82 -0.56
C LYS A 284 -26.56 11.42 -1.15
N LEU A 285 -25.40 10.82 -0.89
CA LEU A 285 -25.03 9.51 -1.41
C LEU A 285 -25.47 8.33 -0.53
N ILE A 286 -25.98 8.55 0.68
CA ILE A 286 -26.48 7.51 1.60
C ILE A 286 -27.42 6.49 0.91
N PRO A 287 -28.45 6.91 0.14
CA PRO A 287 -29.36 5.94 -0.51
C PRO A 287 -28.64 5.05 -1.53
N THR A 288 -27.65 5.63 -2.23
CA THR A 288 -26.84 4.89 -3.23
C THR A 288 -25.93 3.89 -2.54
N PHE A 289 -25.34 4.27 -1.40
CA PHE A 289 -24.55 3.36 -0.58
C PHE A 289 -25.36 2.15 -0.13
N GLU A 290 -26.56 2.37 0.43
CA GLU A 290 -27.43 1.29 0.92
C GLU A 290 -27.91 0.33 -0.17
N ARG A 291 -28.27 0.86 -1.35
CA ARG A 291 -28.62 0.05 -2.53
C ARG A 291 -27.42 -0.76 -3.02
N SER A 292 -26.22 -0.19 -2.97
CA SER A 292 -25.02 -0.88 -3.43
C SER A 292 -24.55 -1.95 -2.43
N LEU A 293 -24.83 -1.79 -1.13
CA LEU A 293 -24.64 -2.85 -0.13
C LEU A 293 -25.53 -4.08 -0.40
N GLN A 294 -26.74 -3.91 -0.94
CA GLN A 294 -27.63 -5.05 -1.27
C GLN A 294 -27.03 -5.95 -2.37
N LYS A 295 -26.23 -5.40 -3.29
CA LYS A 295 -25.53 -6.19 -4.32
C LYS A 295 -24.51 -7.17 -3.74
N LEU A 296 -24.05 -6.95 -2.50
CA LEU A 296 -23.12 -7.88 -1.83
C LEU A 296 -23.76 -9.19 -1.45
N LEU A 297 -25.09 -9.21 -1.29
CA LEU A 297 -25.84 -10.41 -0.96
C LEU A 297 -26.17 -11.25 -2.21
N SER A 298 -26.05 -10.69 -3.42
CA SER A 298 -26.24 -11.43 -4.67
C SER A 298 -24.93 -12.08 -5.12
N THR A 299 -24.89 -13.42 -5.13
CA THR A 299 -23.75 -14.21 -5.60
C THR A 299 -23.56 -14.03 -7.10
N SER A 300 -22.42 -13.48 -7.53
CA SER A 300 -22.12 -13.35 -8.96
C SER A 300 -21.82 -14.74 -9.56
N LYS A 301 -22.42 -15.08 -10.70
CA LYS A 301 -22.07 -16.29 -11.46
C LYS A 301 -20.62 -16.18 -11.96
N SER A 302 -19.78 -17.12 -11.56
CA SER A 302 -18.40 -17.26 -12.04
C SER A 302 -18.38 -17.43 -13.57
N LYS A 303 -17.70 -16.53 -14.29
CA LYS A 303 -17.51 -16.65 -15.75
C LYS A 303 -16.61 -17.85 -16.06
N LYS A 304 -17.07 -18.72 -16.96
CA LYS A 304 -16.31 -19.86 -17.50
C LYS A 304 -15.03 -19.36 -18.17
N LYS A 305 -13.88 -19.91 -17.78
CA LYS A 305 -12.56 -19.50 -18.28
C LYS A 305 -12.36 -20.00 -19.71
N SER A 306 -12.05 -19.11 -20.65
CA SER A 306 -11.64 -19.48 -22.00
C SER A 306 -10.24 -20.10 -22.00
N ASN A 307 -10.08 -21.25 -22.67
CA ASN A 307 -8.79 -21.92 -22.87
C ASN A 307 -8.09 -21.35 -24.10
N ASN A 308 -7.03 -20.56 -23.89
CA ASN A 308 -6.17 -20.06 -24.97
C ASN A 308 -5.10 -21.10 -25.36
N ARG A 309 -5.20 -21.67 -26.57
CA ARG A 309 -4.24 -22.66 -27.11
C ARG A 309 -2.80 -22.14 -27.23
N LEU A 310 -2.62 -20.86 -27.58
CA LEU A 310 -1.30 -20.19 -27.61
C LEU A 310 -0.57 -20.23 -26.26
N LYS A 311 -1.34 -20.13 -25.17
CA LYS A 311 -0.79 -20.19 -23.81
C LYS A 311 -0.27 -21.58 -23.47
N GLU A 312 -0.93 -22.63 -23.96
CA GLU A 312 -0.49 -24.02 -23.74
C GLU A 312 0.77 -24.36 -24.54
N TYR A 313 0.88 -23.82 -25.76
CA TYR A 313 2.09 -23.98 -26.57
C TYR A 313 3.32 -23.32 -25.91
N LEU A 314 3.21 -22.05 -25.50
CA LEU A 314 4.30 -21.35 -24.79
C LEU A 314 4.70 -22.06 -23.48
N LEU A 315 3.71 -22.62 -22.76
CA LEU A 315 3.95 -23.42 -21.55
C LEU A 315 4.75 -24.69 -21.84
N SER A 316 4.55 -25.30 -23.02
CA SER A 316 5.25 -26.51 -23.39
C SER A 316 6.74 -26.30 -23.66
N PHE A 317 7.12 -25.13 -24.19
CA PHE A 317 8.52 -24.75 -24.41
C PHE A 317 9.24 -24.40 -23.09
N ILE A 318 8.55 -23.68 -22.21
CA ILE A 318 9.12 -23.16 -20.97
C ILE A 318 9.30 -24.24 -19.91
N CYS A 319 8.33 -25.14 -19.78
CA CYS A 319 8.31 -26.21 -18.78
C CYS A 319 8.55 -27.55 -19.48
N GLN A 320 9.64 -28.21 -19.14
CA GLN A 320 10.11 -29.42 -19.81
C GLN A 320 9.24 -30.62 -19.44
N THR A 321 8.80 -30.71 -18.18
CA THR A 321 8.08 -31.87 -17.65
C THR A 321 6.60 -31.55 -17.44
N ASN A 322 5.74 -32.57 -17.51
CA ASN A 322 4.31 -32.40 -17.25
C ASN A 322 4.03 -32.00 -15.79
N GLU A 323 4.88 -32.46 -14.86
CA GLU A 323 4.85 -32.06 -13.45
C GLU A 323 5.17 -30.57 -13.30
N GLU A 324 6.26 -30.09 -13.92
CA GLU A 324 6.64 -28.67 -13.91
C GLU A 324 5.52 -27.80 -14.50
N ARG A 325 4.84 -28.25 -15.56
CA ARG A 325 3.68 -27.56 -16.16
C ARG A 325 2.48 -27.49 -15.21
N ALA A 326 2.17 -28.59 -14.52
CA ALA A 326 1.08 -28.64 -13.56
C ALA A 326 1.32 -27.68 -12.39
N PHE A 327 2.55 -27.66 -11.86
CA PHE A 327 2.90 -26.76 -10.76
C PHE A 327 3.06 -25.31 -11.18
N TYR A 328 3.51 -25.04 -12.41
CA TYR A 328 3.43 -23.69 -12.97
C TYR A 328 1.98 -23.18 -13.00
N ARG A 329 1.03 -24.03 -13.45
CA ARG A 329 -0.40 -23.68 -13.49
C ARG A 329 -0.94 -23.45 -12.08
N PHE A 330 -0.60 -24.32 -11.13
CA PHE A 330 -0.98 -24.19 -9.73
C PHE A 330 -0.45 -22.90 -9.11
N ALA A 331 0.86 -22.63 -9.20
CA ALA A 331 1.47 -21.41 -8.70
C ALA A 331 0.87 -20.16 -9.37
N SER A 332 0.62 -20.20 -10.68
CA SER A 332 -0.05 -19.11 -11.39
C SER A 332 -1.49 -18.87 -10.91
N LEU A 333 -2.21 -19.91 -10.47
CA LEU A 333 -3.54 -19.76 -9.89
C LEU A 333 -3.45 -19.21 -8.46
N MET A 334 -2.54 -19.73 -7.64
CA MET A 334 -2.29 -19.26 -6.29
C MET A 334 -1.94 -17.77 -6.27
N MET A 335 -0.95 -17.33 -7.07
CA MET A 335 -0.58 -15.92 -7.16
C MET A 335 -1.74 -15.00 -7.58
N LYS A 336 -2.68 -15.51 -8.38
CA LYS A 336 -3.85 -14.73 -8.86
C LYS A 336 -5.00 -14.71 -7.85
N GLN A 337 -5.25 -15.82 -7.16
CA GLN A 337 -6.45 -16.02 -6.34
C GLN A 337 -6.19 -15.83 -4.84
N GLU A 338 -4.99 -16.13 -4.37
CA GLU A 338 -4.65 -15.99 -2.96
C GLU A 338 -4.52 -14.51 -2.58
N ARG A 339 -5.42 -14.06 -1.70
CA ARG A 339 -5.49 -12.67 -1.27
C ARG A 339 -4.22 -12.20 -0.56
N GLU A 340 -3.71 -13.01 0.36
CA GLU A 340 -2.54 -12.65 1.17
C GLU A 340 -1.27 -12.55 0.32
N PHE A 341 -1.12 -13.42 -0.68
CA PHE A 341 -0.06 -13.30 -1.69
C PHE A 341 -0.16 -11.97 -2.44
N LYS A 342 -1.35 -11.62 -2.95
CA LYS A 342 -1.59 -10.35 -3.66
C LYS A 342 -1.24 -9.14 -2.79
N LEU A 343 -1.72 -9.12 -1.56
CA LEU A 343 -1.48 -8.01 -0.62
C LEU A 343 -0.01 -7.79 -0.30
N LYS A 344 0.80 -8.85 -0.29
CA LYS A 344 2.24 -8.76 0.04
C LYS A 344 3.13 -8.53 -1.18
N VAL A 345 2.79 -9.09 -2.34
CA VAL A 345 3.65 -9.02 -3.55
C VAL A 345 3.23 -7.91 -4.51
N TYR A 346 1.95 -7.63 -4.69
CA TYR A 346 1.51 -6.69 -5.74
C TYR A 346 1.88 -5.22 -5.48
N PRO A 347 1.89 -4.69 -4.23
CA PRO A 347 2.47 -3.38 -3.97
C PRO A 347 3.93 -3.30 -4.44
N SER A 348 4.72 -4.34 -4.19
CA SER A 348 6.12 -4.39 -4.59
C SER A 348 6.33 -4.39 -6.11
N LEU A 349 5.38 -4.89 -6.91
CA LEU A 349 5.41 -4.75 -8.37
C LEU A 349 5.31 -3.28 -8.79
N GLY A 350 4.37 -2.53 -8.19
CA GLY A 350 4.23 -1.12 -8.50
C GLY A 350 5.45 -0.31 -8.02
N PHE A 351 6.01 -0.63 -6.85
CA PHE A 351 7.25 0.00 -6.38
C PHE A 351 8.42 -0.30 -7.32
N ALA A 352 8.60 -1.56 -7.73
CA ALA A 352 9.61 -1.95 -8.70
C ALA A 352 9.48 -1.28 -10.06
N PHE A 353 8.25 -0.90 -10.45
CA PHE A 353 8.01 -0.12 -11.66
C PHE A 353 8.37 1.35 -11.48
N VAL A 354 7.93 1.98 -10.39
CA VAL A 354 7.98 3.43 -10.21
C VAL A 354 9.32 3.92 -9.69
N ILE A 355 10.00 3.17 -8.82
CA ILE A 355 11.29 3.56 -8.21
C ILE A 355 12.36 3.91 -9.25
N PRO A 356 12.58 3.12 -10.33
CA PRO A 356 13.53 3.48 -11.37
C PRO A 356 13.31 4.90 -11.92
N PHE A 357 12.05 5.27 -12.20
CA PHE A 357 11.70 6.59 -12.70
C PHE A 357 11.91 7.69 -11.66
N ILE A 358 11.58 7.43 -10.39
CA ILE A 358 11.83 8.41 -9.31
C ILE A 358 13.31 8.81 -9.30
N PHE A 359 14.22 7.84 -9.36
CA PHE A 359 15.66 8.10 -9.36
C PHE A 359 16.13 8.80 -10.63
N ILE A 360 15.67 8.38 -11.82
CA ILE A 360 15.98 9.06 -13.08
C ILE A 360 15.61 10.54 -12.99
N PHE A 361 14.37 10.86 -12.60
CA PHE A 361 13.93 12.25 -12.47
C PHE A 361 14.67 13.03 -11.39
N SER A 362 15.19 12.36 -10.35
CA SER A 362 15.97 13.03 -9.31
C SER A 362 17.37 13.43 -9.79
N VAL A 363 18.03 12.56 -10.56
CA VAL A 363 19.37 12.82 -11.12
C VAL A 363 19.30 13.88 -12.21
N LEU A 364 18.23 13.87 -13.02
CA LEU A 364 17.98 14.86 -14.08
C LEU A 364 17.89 16.32 -13.60
N ARG A 365 17.69 16.57 -12.30
CA ARG A 365 17.66 17.94 -11.75
C ARG A 365 19.06 18.53 -11.56
N THR A 366 20.08 17.69 -11.46
CA THR A 366 21.45 18.10 -11.10
C THR A 366 22.38 18.17 -12.33
N GLU A 367 22.09 17.39 -13.38
CA GLU A 367 22.92 17.32 -14.58
C GLU A 367 22.21 17.97 -15.78
N THR A 368 22.87 18.96 -16.41
CA THR A 368 22.45 19.59 -17.69
C THR A 368 22.80 18.74 -18.91
N ASP A 369 23.19 17.48 -18.70
CA ASP A 369 23.79 16.65 -19.74
C ASP A 369 22.75 16.01 -20.66
N ASP A 370 23.15 15.86 -21.92
CA ASP A 370 22.38 15.26 -23.00
C ASP A 370 21.88 13.86 -22.62
N TYR A 371 20.57 13.65 -22.78
CA TYR A 371 19.87 12.39 -22.49
C TYR A 371 20.52 11.16 -23.15
N ALA A 372 21.24 11.38 -24.25
CA ALA A 372 21.94 10.33 -25.01
C ALA A 372 23.16 9.70 -24.28
N VAL A 373 23.71 10.36 -23.25
CA VAL A 373 24.97 9.92 -22.60
C VAL A 373 24.76 9.42 -21.16
N SER A 374 23.65 9.77 -20.52
CA SER A 374 23.43 9.43 -19.10
C SER A 374 23.31 7.92 -18.85
N MET A 375 24.00 7.45 -17.80
CA MET A 375 23.94 6.07 -17.30
C MET A 375 22.78 5.82 -16.32
N SER A 376 21.84 6.76 -16.20
CA SER A 376 20.70 6.67 -15.27
C SER A 376 19.75 5.48 -15.58
N TYR A 377 19.86 4.86 -16.75
CA TYR A 377 19.13 3.63 -17.09
C TYR A 377 19.50 2.43 -16.19
N PHE A 378 20.66 2.44 -15.49
CA PHE A 378 21.03 1.42 -14.50
C PHE A 378 20.05 1.32 -13.31
N THR A 379 19.22 2.35 -13.10
CA THR A 379 18.12 2.32 -12.12
C THR A 379 17.12 1.17 -12.36
N ILE A 380 17.10 0.56 -13.55
CA ILE A 380 16.34 -0.66 -13.83
C ILE A 380 16.63 -1.81 -12.84
N TYR A 381 17.81 -1.87 -12.22
CA TYR A 381 18.12 -2.85 -11.18
C TYR A 381 17.18 -2.79 -9.98
N PHE A 382 16.58 -1.62 -9.69
CA PHE A 382 15.56 -1.50 -8.65
C PHE A 382 14.30 -2.31 -8.94
N SER A 383 14.05 -2.69 -10.20
CA SER A 383 12.99 -3.64 -10.53
C SER A 383 13.20 -5.01 -9.87
N MET A 384 14.43 -5.37 -9.48
CA MET A 384 14.72 -6.65 -8.82
C MET A 384 14.39 -6.65 -7.33
N LEU A 385 14.08 -5.49 -6.71
CA LEU A 385 13.72 -5.41 -5.29
C LEU A 385 12.48 -6.24 -4.93
N LEU A 386 11.61 -6.55 -5.89
CA LEU A 386 10.44 -7.40 -5.69
C LEU A 386 10.77 -8.90 -5.63
N ILE A 387 11.95 -9.33 -6.10
CA ILE A 387 12.29 -10.75 -6.24
C ILE A 387 12.39 -11.43 -4.86
N PRO A 388 13.10 -10.90 -3.85
CA PRO A 388 13.17 -11.54 -2.54
C PRO A 388 11.80 -11.70 -1.88
N SER A 389 10.98 -10.64 -1.92
CA SER A 389 9.64 -10.67 -1.32
C SER A 389 8.74 -11.68 -2.03
N ALA A 390 8.73 -11.71 -3.37
CA ALA A 390 7.93 -12.65 -4.13
C ALA A 390 8.37 -14.11 -3.92
N VAL A 391 9.68 -14.39 -3.95
CA VAL A 391 10.23 -15.73 -3.71
C VAL A 391 9.92 -16.20 -2.30
N LEU A 392 10.01 -15.32 -1.30
CA LEU A 392 9.61 -15.64 0.07
C LEU A 392 8.13 -16.00 0.15
N MET A 393 7.26 -15.21 -0.49
CA MET A 393 5.81 -15.44 -0.48
C MET A 393 5.41 -16.72 -1.21
N LEU A 394 6.15 -17.17 -2.22
CA LEU A 394 5.91 -18.46 -2.86
C LEU A 394 6.02 -19.65 -1.90
N GLY A 395 6.80 -19.53 -0.81
CA GLY A 395 6.91 -20.59 0.21
C GLY A 395 5.73 -20.64 1.20
N HIS A 396 4.87 -19.63 1.21
CA HIS A 396 3.89 -19.41 2.27
C HIS A 396 2.46 -19.34 1.73
N SER A 397 1.48 -19.75 2.54
CA SER A 397 0.06 -19.63 2.21
C SER A 397 -0.80 -19.43 3.46
N GLY A 398 -1.89 -18.69 3.32
CA GLY A 398 -2.91 -18.55 4.37
C GLY A 398 -3.68 -19.85 4.61
N LYS A 399 -3.70 -20.73 3.60
CA LYS A 399 -4.29 -22.08 3.68
C LYS A 399 -3.21 -23.16 3.73
N TYR A 400 -2.08 -22.88 4.39
CA TYR A 400 -0.94 -23.79 4.51
C TYR A 400 -1.30 -25.21 4.95
N LYS A 401 -2.34 -25.39 5.78
CA LYS A 401 -2.82 -26.72 6.19
C LYS A 401 -3.20 -27.62 5.02
N ALA A 402 -3.65 -27.04 3.89
CA ALA A 402 -3.97 -27.78 2.66
C ALA A 402 -2.74 -28.45 2.01
N ALA A 403 -1.53 -28.11 2.43
CA ALA A 403 -0.29 -28.74 1.98
C ALA A 403 -0.21 -30.24 2.31
N TRP A 404 -1.11 -30.79 3.15
CA TRP A 404 -1.23 -32.25 3.36
C TRP A 404 -1.37 -33.02 2.04
N ILE A 405 -1.95 -32.41 1.00
CA ILE A 405 -2.10 -33.02 -0.32
C ILE A 405 -0.76 -33.41 -0.95
N TYR A 406 0.32 -32.68 -0.66
CA TYR A 406 1.66 -33.02 -1.15
C TYR A 406 2.19 -34.32 -0.56
N LYS A 407 1.75 -34.70 0.65
CA LYS A 407 2.16 -35.97 1.28
C LYS A 407 1.49 -37.19 0.64
N ILE A 408 0.39 -37.00 -0.10
CA ILE A 408 -0.39 -38.08 -0.71
C ILE A 408 -0.03 -38.28 -2.18
N PHE A 409 0.44 -37.22 -2.85
CA PHE A 409 0.91 -37.36 -4.22
C PHE A 409 2.05 -38.38 -4.29
N PRO A 410 2.08 -39.27 -5.31
CA PRO A 410 3.15 -40.23 -5.53
C PRO A 410 4.40 -39.55 -6.13
N ILE A 411 4.80 -38.41 -5.57
CA ILE A 411 5.92 -37.60 -6.01
C ILE A 411 7.06 -37.77 -5.01
N LYS A 412 8.16 -38.40 -5.46
CA LYS A 412 9.35 -38.61 -4.62
C LYS A 412 10.27 -37.39 -4.58
N ASP A 413 10.23 -36.54 -5.61
CA ASP A 413 11.07 -35.36 -5.74
C ASP A 413 10.26 -34.08 -6.02
N TYR A 414 10.44 -33.06 -5.17
CA TYR A 414 9.77 -31.77 -5.29
C TYR A 414 10.54 -30.75 -6.13
N THR A 415 11.68 -31.12 -6.73
CA THR A 415 12.51 -30.22 -7.56
C THR A 415 11.71 -29.58 -8.71
N ASP A 416 10.94 -30.37 -9.46
CA ASP A 416 10.11 -29.89 -10.57
C ASP A 416 8.99 -28.94 -10.09
N LEU A 417 8.47 -29.17 -8.88
CA LEU A 417 7.46 -28.33 -8.25
C LEU A 417 8.04 -26.94 -7.90
N LYS A 418 9.24 -26.92 -7.32
CA LYS A 418 9.97 -25.70 -6.97
C LYS A 418 10.34 -24.91 -8.22
N LYS A 419 10.91 -25.59 -9.23
CA LYS A 419 11.28 -25.02 -10.53
C LYS A 419 10.08 -24.41 -11.25
N GLY A 420 8.97 -25.12 -11.32
CA GLY A 420 7.72 -24.66 -11.95
C GLY A 420 7.14 -23.42 -11.27
N SER A 421 7.24 -23.33 -9.94
CA SER A 421 6.74 -22.19 -9.16
C SER A 421 7.57 -20.92 -9.37
N LEU A 422 8.91 -21.04 -9.39
CA LEU A 422 9.80 -19.91 -9.71
C LEU A 422 9.61 -19.41 -11.14
N LYS A 423 9.47 -20.33 -12.11
CA LYS A 423 9.16 -19.97 -13.50
C LYS A 423 7.79 -19.29 -13.61
N ALA A 424 6.80 -19.74 -12.84
CA ALA A 424 5.50 -19.09 -12.80
C ALA A 424 5.62 -17.63 -12.36
N PHE A 425 6.36 -17.37 -11.28
CA PHE A 425 6.64 -16.01 -10.82
C PHE A 425 7.34 -15.18 -11.90
N LEU A 426 8.45 -15.67 -12.47
CA LEU A 426 9.21 -14.95 -13.49
C LEU A 426 8.34 -14.59 -14.69
N ILE A 427 7.55 -15.53 -15.21
CA ILE A 427 6.80 -15.31 -16.46
C ILE A 427 5.50 -14.56 -16.26
N LYS A 428 4.83 -14.74 -15.11
CA LYS A 428 3.52 -14.10 -14.87
C LYS A 428 3.62 -12.73 -14.24
N LEU A 429 4.66 -12.47 -13.46
CA LEU A 429 4.80 -11.24 -12.70
C LEU A 429 6.02 -10.43 -13.15
N TYR A 430 7.23 -11.00 -13.12
CA TYR A 430 8.45 -10.23 -13.36
C TYR A 430 8.66 -9.84 -14.84
N ILE A 431 8.61 -10.78 -15.78
CA ILE A 431 8.87 -10.55 -17.21
C ILE A 431 7.93 -9.49 -17.80
N PRO A 432 6.59 -9.56 -17.61
CA PRO A 432 5.70 -8.53 -18.16
C PRO A 432 6.02 -7.14 -17.63
N LEU A 433 6.31 -7.01 -16.33
CA LEU A 433 6.73 -5.76 -15.71
C LEU A 433 8.04 -5.25 -16.32
N TYR A 434 9.04 -6.13 -16.39
CA TYR A 434 10.37 -5.85 -16.90
C TYR A 434 10.33 -5.39 -18.35
N LEU A 435 9.57 -6.08 -19.23
CA LEU A 435 9.43 -5.72 -20.63
C LEU A 435 8.81 -4.33 -20.84
N VAL A 436 7.78 -3.98 -20.06
CA VAL A 436 7.20 -2.63 -20.12
C VAL A 436 8.23 -1.59 -19.69
N LEU A 437 8.96 -1.85 -18.61
CA LEU A 437 9.97 -0.92 -18.11
C LEU A 437 11.16 -0.76 -19.09
N SER A 438 11.62 -1.86 -19.67
CA SER A 438 12.61 -1.89 -20.75
C SER A 438 12.15 -1.10 -21.97
N MET A 439 10.88 -1.24 -22.39
CA MET A 439 10.32 -0.51 -23.52
C MET A 439 10.32 1.02 -23.27
N VAL A 440 9.92 1.44 -22.06
CA VAL A 440 9.96 2.87 -21.70
C VAL A 440 11.40 3.39 -21.65
N LEU A 441 12.34 2.64 -21.10
CA LEU A 441 13.75 3.07 -21.08
C LEU A 441 14.38 3.10 -22.47
N CYS A 442 14.04 2.15 -23.36
CA CYS A 442 14.48 2.21 -24.76
C CYS A 442 13.89 3.42 -25.49
N PHE A 443 12.69 3.87 -25.12
CA PHE A 443 12.11 5.10 -25.67
C PHE A 443 12.86 6.35 -25.19
N ILE A 444 13.32 6.37 -23.94
CA ILE A 444 14.03 7.53 -23.35
C ILE A 444 15.50 7.59 -23.79
N TYR A 445 16.23 6.46 -23.72
CA TYR A 445 17.68 6.40 -23.93
C TYR A 445 18.10 5.78 -25.28
N GLY A 446 17.11 5.40 -26.12
CA GLY A 446 17.35 4.77 -27.42
C GLY A 446 17.67 3.27 -27.36
N THR A 447 17.96 2.67 -28.51
CA THR A 447 18.25 1.23 -28.65
C THR A 447 19.66 0.83 -28.19
N ARG A 448 20.52 1.81 -27.86
CA ARG A 448 21.88 1.58 -27.35
C ARG A 448 21.90 0.71 -26.09
N ILE A 449 20.90 0.83 -25.22
CA ILE A 449 20.85 0.14 -23.92
C ILE A 449 20.38 -1.32 -24.01
N ILE A 450 20.05 -1.84 -25.21
CA ILE A 450 19.54 -3.22 -25.37
C ILE A 450 20.51 -4.27 -24.77
N PRO A 451 21.84 -4.21 -24.99
CA PRO A 451 22.76 -5.15 -24.35
C PRO A 451 22.69 -5.09 -22.82
N ASP A 452 22.63 -3.90 -22.23
CA ASP A 452 22.52 -3.71 -20.78
C ASP A 452 21.19 -4.25 -20.24
N LEU A 453 20.08 -4.06 -20.97
CA LEU A 453 18.79 -4.64 -20.61
C LEU A 453 18.82 -6.18 -20.65
N LEU A 454 19.42 -6.78 -21.69
CA LEU A 454 19.58 -8.24 -21.74
C LEU A 454 20.41 -8.76 -20.56
N THR A 455 21.47 -8.03 -20.20
CA THR A 455 22.31 -8.34 -19.03
C THR A 455 21.54 -8.28 -17.72
N VAL A 456 20.76 -7.22 -17.51
CA VAL A 456 19.89 -7.06 -16.34
C VAL A 456 18.86 -8.18 -16.28
N PHE A 457 18.26 -8.56 -17.42
CA PHE A 457 17.33 -9.68 -17.48
C PHE A 457 18.00 -11.01 -17.08
N ALA A 458 19.19 -11.30 -17.59
CA ALA A 458 19.96 -12.48 -17.19
C ALA A 458 20.32 -12.44 -15.68
N ALA A 459 20.72 -11.28 -15.17
CA ALA A 459 20.99 -11.06 -13.74
C ALA A 459 19.75 -11.28 -12.89
N SER A 460 18.55 -10.90 -13.34
CA SER A 460 17.30 -11.13 -12.61
C SER A 460 16.96 -12.62 -12.45
N CYS A 461 17.21 -13.42 -13.50
CA CYS A 461 17.01 -14.87 -13.47
C CYS A 461 17.99 -15.52 -12.49
N PHE A 462 19.24 -15.06 -12.47
CA PHE A 462 20.28 -15.52 -11.56
C PHE A 462 19.95 -15.16 -10.11
N TYR A 463 19.59 -13.90 -9.89
CA TYR A 463 19.23 -13.38 -8.58
C TYR A 463 18.00 -14.06 -7.98
N THR A 464 17.03 -14.46 -8.80
CA THR A 464 15.87 -15.26 -8.36
C THR A 464 16.29 -16.58 -7.74
N VAL A 465 17.30 -17.25 -8.30
CA VAL A 465 17.83 -18.50 -7.74
C VAL A 465 18.61 -18.25 -6.46
N ILE A 466 19.41 -17.18 -6.38
CA ILE A 466 20.10 -16.77 -5.15
C ILE A 466 19.09 -16.56 -4.02
N CYS A 467 18.01 -15.82 -4.28
CA CYS A 467 16.96 -15.57 -3.28
C CYS A 467 16.30 -16.88 -2.84
N TYR A 468 16.04 -17.79 -3.78
CA TYR A 468 15.45 -19.09 -3.49
C TYR A 468 16.35 -19.96 -2.59
N ILE A 469 17.66 -19.97 -2.84
CA ILE A 469 18.63 -20.66 -1.98
C ILE A 469 18.67 -19.99 -0.59
N GLY A 470 18.75 -18.66 -0.55
CA GLY A 470 18.85 -17.89 0.70
C GLY A 470 17.67 -18.08 1.66
N PHE A 471 16.47 -18.35 1.13
CA PHE A 471 15.29 -18.65 1.95
C PHE A 471 15.10 -20.14 2.29
N GLY A 472 16.04 -21.02 1.95
CA GLY A 472 16.05 -22.41 2.41
C GLY A 472 15.24 -23.40 1.57
N SER A 473 14.92 -23.06 0.30
CA SER A 473 14.37 -24.02 -0.67
C SER A 473 13.13 -24.80 -0.20
N HIS A 474 12.19 -24.11 0.45
CA HIS A 474 10.94 -24.71 0.92
C HIS A 474 10.03 -25.14 -0.23
N ILE A 475 9.12 -26.08 0.07
CA ILE A 475 8.06 -26.47 -0.86
C ILE A 475 7.08 -25.29 -0.97
N PRO A 476 6.76 -24.82 -2.19
CA PRO A 476 5.80 -23.77 -2.44
C PRO A 476 4.46 -23.94 -1.71
N PHE A 477 3.98 -22.85 -1.11
CA PHE A 477 2.69 -22.70 -0.44
C PHE A 477 2.45 -23.66 0.74
N THR A 478 3.49 -24.02 1.50
CA THR A 478 3.39 -24.98 2.62
C THR A 478 3.51 -24.37 4.01
N LYS A 479 4.06 -23.17 4.13
CA LYS A 479 4.27 -22.52 5.43
C LYS A 479 3.20 -21.48 5.78
N PRO A 480 2.81 -21.35 7.06
CA PRO A 480 1.94 -20.27 7.50
C PRO A 480 2.67 -18.92 7.41
N TYR A 481 1.97 -17.86 7.03
CA TYR A 481 2.58 -16.52 7.03
C TYR A 481 3.05 -16.04 8.41
N ASP A 482 2.51 -16.61 9.49
CA ASP A 482 2.89 -16.29 10.88
C ASP A 482 4.33 -16.71 11.21
N GLU A 483 4.91 -17.65 10.45
CA GLU A 483 6.33 -18.03 10.58
C GLU A 483 7.28 -16.98 9.98
N ILE A 484 6.77 -15.99 9.24
CA ILE A 484 7.56 -14.87 8.72
C ILE A 484 7.80 -13.87 9.86
N GLY A 485 8.67 -14.26 10.78
CA GLY A 485 9.18 -13.39 11.84
C GLY A 485 10.32 -12.50 11.37
N ASN A 486 10.84 -11.70 12.30
CA ASN A 486 11.93 -10.73 12.07
C ASN A 486 13.16 -11.34 11.38
N ALA A 487 13.48 -12.61 11.66
CA ALA A 487 14.62 -13.31 11.05
C ALA A 487 14.51 -13.43 9.51
N GLN A 488 13.31 -13.68 9.00
CA GLN A 488 13.08 -13.81 7.56
C GLN A 488 13.02 -12.43 6.86
N GLY A 489 12.58 -11.41 7.60
CA GLY A 489 12.72 -10.00 7.21
C GLY A 489 14.19 -9.60 7.06
N TRP A 490 15.02 -9.91 8.06
CA TRP A 490 16.46 -9.64 8.01
C TRP A 490 17.16 -10.36 6.85
N LYS A 491 16.81 -11.62 6.58
CA LYS A 491 17.29 -12.34 5.38
C LYS A 491 16.90 -11.64 4.08
N SER A 492 15.69 -11.08 4.00
CA SER A 492 15.25 -10.32 2.82
C SER A 492 16.11 -9.07 2.61
N PHE A 493 16.48 -8.36 3.69
CA PHE A 493 17.40 -7.22 3.63
C PHE A 493 18.82 -7.64 3.22
N LEU A 494 19.36 -8.73 3.79
CA LEU A 494 20.68 -9.25 3.43
C LEU A 494 20.75 -9.66 1.95
N LEU A 495 19.63 -10.13 1.37
CA LEU A 495 19.55 -10.45 -0.05
C LEU A 495 19.63 -9.23 -0.98
N PHE A 496 19.60 -8.00 -0.46
CA PHE A 496 19.92 -6.81 -1.27
C PHE A 496 21.43 -6.66 -1.54
N ILE A 497 22.30 -7.29 -0.74
CA ILE A 497 23.75 -7.24 -0.96
C ILE A 497 24.13 -7.90 -2.31
N PRO A 498 23.70 -9.14 -2.63
CA PRO A 498 23.93 -9.71 -3.97
C PRO A 498 23.39 -8.86 -5.11
N LEU A 499 22.27 -8.16 -4.92
CA LEU A 499 21.70 -7.25 -5.93
C LEU A 499 22.64 -6.07 -6.18
N ALA A 500 23.15 -5.44 -5.12
CA ALA A 500 24.11 -4.34 -5.23
C ALA A 500 25.41 -4.80 -5.91
N ILE A 501 25.90 -6.00 -5.61
CA ILE A 501 27.08 -6.59 -6.26
C ILE A 501 26.84 -6.80 -7.76
N LEU A 502 25.68 -7.36 -8.16
CA LEU A 502 25.33 -7.56 -9.57
C LEU A 502 25.25 -6.23 -10.33
N ALA A 503 24.64 -5.21 -9.73
CA ALA A 503 24.56 -3.88 -10.33
C ALA A 503 25.95 -3.21 -10.44
N GLY A 504 26.75 -3.27 -9.38
CA GLY A 504 28.09 -2.68 -9.34
C GLY A 504 29.07 -3.36 -10.30
N LEU A 505 29.03 -4.69 -10.41
CA LEU A 505 29.84 -5.42 -11.39
C LEU A 505 29.46 -5.07 -12.82
N HIS A 506 28.17 -4.98 -13.12
CA HIS A 506 27.71 -4.58 -14.45
C HIS A 506 28.16 -3.16 -14.78
N TYR A 507 27.99 -2.21 -13.84
CA TYR A 507 28.45 -0.83 -14.01
C TYR A 507 29.97 -0.75 -14.23
N PHE A 508 30.77 -1.49 -13.44
CA PHE A 508 32.22 -1.55 -13.60
C PHE A 508 32.63 -2.11 -14.97
N MET A 509 32.01 -3.21 -15.40
CA MET A 509 32.27 -3.83 -16.71
C MET A 509 31.87 -2.91 -17.86
N ALA A 510 30.73 -2.22 -17.75
CA ALA A 510 30.25 -1.30 -18.79
C ALA A 510 31.12 -0.04 -18.92
N THR A 511 31.73 0.43 -17.84
CA THR A 511 32.51 1.68 -17.83
C THR A 511 34.01 1.50 -18.07
N ARG A 512 34.60 0.38 -17.62
CA ARG A 512 36.07 0.18 -17.64
C ARG A 512 36.57 -0.72 -18.76
N ILE A 513 35.70 -1.55 -19.35
CA ILE A 513 36.11 -2.59 -20.31
C ILE A 513 35.31 -2.43 -21.59
N SER A 514 36.01 -2.27 -22.73
CA SER A 514 35.38 -2.29 -24.05
C SER A 514 34.70 -3.64 -24.27
N TYR A 515 33.44 -3.64 -24.74
CA TYR A 515 32.56 -4.83 -24.81
C TYR A 515 32.29 -5.54 -23.47
N GLY A 516 32.59 -4.92 -22.32
CA GLY A 516 32.41 -5.52 -21.01
C GLY A 516 30.98 -5.97 -20.70
N THR A 517 29.97 -5.22 -21.16
CA THR A 517 28.54 -5.61 -21.04
C THR A 517 28.24 -6.96 -21.70
N ILE A 518 28.78 -7.22 -22.90
CA ILE A 518 28.52 -8.46 -23.65
C ILE A 518 29.25 -9.64 -23.00
N ILE A 519 30.49 -9.43 -22.56
CA ILE A 519 31.25 -10.45 -21.83
C ILE A 519 30.50 -10.85 -20.55
N TYR A 520 30.05 -9.85 -19.79
CA TYR A 520 29.31 -10.07 -18.56
C TYR A 520 27.96 -10.78 -18.81
N LEU A 521 27.25 -10.44 -19.88
CA LEU A 521 26.04 -11.16 -20.33
C LEU A 521 26.32 -12.65 -20.59
N ILE A 522 27.34 -12.97 -21.38
CA ILE A 522 27.70 -14.36 -21.73
C ILE A 522 28.01 -15.15 -20.46
N VAL A 523 28.82 -14.57 -19.55
CA VAL A 523 29.16 -15.17 -18.27
C VAL A 523 27.91 -15.42 -17.43
N LEU A 524 27.00 -14.45 -17.31
CA LEU A 524 25.75 -14.61 -16.57
C LEU A 524 24.84 -15.69 -17.16
N VAL A 525 24.78 -15.83 -18.48
CA VAL A 525 23.97 -16.88 -19.14
C VAL A 525 24.53 -18.27 -18.83
N ILE A 526 25.86 -18.43 -18.91
CA ILE A 526 26.53 -19.69 -18.57
C ILE A 526 26.31 -20.04 -17.09
N ILE A 527 26.54 -19.08 -16.19
CA ILE A 527 26.34 -19.27 -14.75
C ILE A 527 24.88 -19.62 -14.45
N ASN A 528 23.92 -18.93 -15.07
CA ASN A 528 22.50 -19.27 -14.93
C ASN A 528 22.23 -20.72 -15.34
N PHE A 529 22.70 -21.14 -16.51
CA PHE A 529 22.47 -22.50 -17.00
C PHE A 529 23.04 -23.56 -16.05
N VAL A 530 24.26 -23.35 -15.54
CA VAL A 530 24.92 -24.23 -14.58
C VAL A 530 24.17 -24.24 -13.24
N LEU A 531 23.84 -23.07 -12.70
CA LEU A 531 23.17 -22.94 -11.41
C LEU A 531 21.78 -23.59 -11.41
N TRP A 532 20.96 -23.36 -12.44
CA TRP A 532 19.66 -24.01 -12.57
C TRP A 532 19.78 -25.53 -12.69
N LYS A 533 20.84 -26.06 -13.31
CA LYS A 533 21.10 -27.51 -13.34
C LYS A 533 21.54 -28.07 -12.00
N ILE A 534 22.36 -27.35 -11.24
CA ILE A 534 22.87 -27.80 -9.93
C ILE A 534 21.74 -27.76 -8.89
N VAL A 535 21.02 -26.64 -8.80
CA VAL A 535 20.00 -26.40 -7.77
C VAL A 535 18.78 -27.29 -7.96
N PHE A 536 18.39 -27.58 -9.22
CA PHE A 536 17.24 -28.42 -9.55
C PHE A 536 17.66 -29.78 -10.10
N LYS A 537 18.81 -30.31 -9.67
CA LYS A 537 19.23 -31.67 -10.01
C LYS A 537 18.28 -32.66 -9.33
N ARG A 538 17.63 -33.51 -10.13
CA ARG A 538 16.76 -34.57 -9.60
C ARG A 538 17.56 -35.49 -8.68
N VAL A 539 17.03 -35.75 -7.49
CA VAL A 539 17.54 -36.84 -6.65
C VAL A 539 17.03 -38.12 -7.30
N LYS A 540 17.96 -38.92 -7.82
CA LYS A 540 17.63 -40.20 -8.48
C LYS A 540 17.10 -41.21 -7.49
#